data_AF-A0A8I1QGN6-F1
#
_entry.id   AF-A0A8I1QGN6-F1
#
_cell.length_a   1.000
_cell.length_b   1.000
_cell.length_c   1.000
_cell.angle_alpha   90.00
_cell.angle_beta   90.00
_cell.angle_gamma   90.00
#
_symmetry.space_group_name_H-M   'P 1'
#
loop_
_entity.id
_entity.type
_entity.pdbx_description
1 polymer ?
#
loop_
_entity_poly.entity_id
_entity_poly.type
_entity_poly.pdbx_seq_one_letter_code
_entity_poly.pdbx_strand_id
1 'polypeptide(L)'
;VSASGTTGAAATSLSFDINGDTVTLNSAGGTGGTYSAAQIRDAINTQVGTSAGVAASLDTSGNLVITSTGTAGLADTVTLNNFSSGNASQLGFATVTSVTDAGTDATTTGAVNVAKSVDALVTEINANPALKSAIRASNDNGKLRIENLSTSELNIGGISTTGEATGAANTVSVNGNDVRKNLVKQFNELRDQLDKFADDASFNGINLLRGDKLKLTFNETGTSTIDIQAKDEDGTPIAINNSTLGIAFAVDSDFDSDAKLDAKLDVLKDGLGKLRSQASSFGSNLSIVQNRTDFTKKMINTLETGAANLTLADTNEEAANLLALQTRQQLSSTALSMASQADQAVLRLF
;
A
#
# COMPACT_ATOMS: atom_id res chain seq x y z
N VAL A 1 -19.63 24.50 35.01
CA VAL A 1 -18.68 23.93 36.00
C VAL A 1 -19.27 22.68 36.67
N SER A 2 -18.63 21.50 36.60
CA SER A 2 -19.03 20.27 37.31
C SER A 2 -17.86 19.59 38.04
N ALA A 3 -18.16 19.00 39.19
CA ALA A 3 -17.21 18.28 40.02
C ALA A 3 -17.04 16.86 39.48
N SER A 4 -15.85 16.30 39.60
CA SER A 4 -15.59 14.88 39.35
C SER A 4 -15.00 14.27 40.62
N GLY A 5 -15.79 13.44 41.31
CA GLY A 5 -15.36 12.72 42.51
C GLY A 5 -16.29 12.89 43.70
N THR A 6 -16.05 12.11 44.75
CA THR A 6 -16.81 12.21 45.99
C THR A 6 -16.56 13.58 46.64
N THR A 7 -17.52 14.48 46.55
CA THR A 7 -17.49 15.78 47.24
C THR A 7 -17.38 15.55 48.74
N GLY A 8 -16.38 16.14 49.39
CA GLY A 8 -16.13 15.91 50.81
C GLY A 8 -15.26 17.01 51.40
N ALA A 9 -15.76 18.23 51.44
CA ALA A 9 -15.13 19.30 52.21
C ALA A 9 -15.09 18.88 53.68
N ALA A 10 -13.89 18.84 54.28
CA ALA A 10 -13.68 18.48 55.68
C ALA A 10 -14.44 19.43 56.63
N ALA A 11 -14.88 18.94 57.80
CA ALA A 11 -15.73 19.60 58.82
C ALA A 11 -15.24 20.91 59.46
N THR A 12 -14.26 21.60 58.89
CA THR A 12 -13.96 22.99 59.24
C THR A 12 -14.84 23.93 58.43
N SER A 13 -15.20 25.10 58.97
CA SER A 13 -15.96 26.10 58.21
C SER A 13 -15.23 26.45 56.91
N LEU A 14 -15.87 26.17 55.77
CA LEU A 14 -15.33 26.46 54.45
C LEU A 14 -16.15 27.59 53.84
N SER A 15 -15.49 28.66 53.40
CA SER A 15 -16.12 29.66 52.55
C SER A 15 -15.41 29.71 51.21
N PHE A 16 -16.15 30.04 50.17
CA PHE A 16 -15.66 30.24 48.81
C PHE A 16 -16.61 31.18 48.08
N ASP A 17 -16.13 31.86 47.06
CA ASP A 17 -16.96 32.77 46.29
C ASP A 17 -17.41 32.11 44.98
N ILE A 18 -18.66 32.36 44.57
CA ILE A 18 -19.16 32.08 43.22
C ILE A 18 -19.52 33.40 42.58
N ASN A 19 -18.88 33.74 41.45
CA ASN A 19 -19.07 35.01 40.74
C ASN A 19 -18.97 36.26 41.64
N GLY A 20 -18.15 36.19 42.69
CA GLY A 20 -17.94 37.27 43.66
C GLY A 20 -18.85 37.22 44.89
N ASP A 21 -19.83 36.31 44.94
CA ASP A 21 -20.70 36.13 46.11
C ASP A 21 -20.22 34.97 46.99
N THR A 22 -20.11 35.21 48.29
CA THR A 22 -19.58 34.21 49.24
C THR A 22 -20.63 33.18 49.65
N VAL A 23 -20.29 31.90 49.45
CA VAL A 23 -20.97 30.75 50.06
C VAL A 23 -20.19 30.36 51.32
N THR A 24 -20.89 30.24 52.45
CA THR A 24 -20.31 29.76 53.70
C THR A 24 -20.94 28.45 54.13
N LEU A 25 -20.11 27.42 54.28
CA LEU A 25 -20.47 26.13 54.85
C LEU A 25 -20.11 26.12 56.33
N ASN A 26 -21.06 26.49 57.18
CA ASN A 26 -20.89 26.55 58.64
C ASN A 26 -20.86 25.16 59.26
N SER A 27 -19.86 24.91 60.12
CA SER A 27 -19.57 23.60 60.74
C SER A 27 -20.82 22.85 61.23
N ALA A 28 -20.89 21.57 60.83
CA ALA A 28 -21.83 20.53 61.23
C ALA A 28 -23.29 20.69 60.79
N GLY A 29 -23.57 20.19 59.59
CA GLY A 29 -24.79 19.47 59.29
C GLY A 29 -24.45 18.26 58.44
N GLY A 30 -24.28 17.07 59.01
CA GLY A 30 -23.97 15.85 58.25
C GLY A 30 -23.31 14.75 59.08
N THR A 31 -23.72 13.51 58.87
CA THR A 31 -23.17 12.32 59.53
C THR A 31 -21.73 12.08 59.05
N GLY A 32 -20.72 12.26 59.91
CA GLY A 32 -19.33 11.90 59.61
C GLY A 32 -18.37 13.06 59.28
N GLY A 33 -18.76 14.32 59.50
CA GLY A 33 -17.81 15.45 59.44
C GLY A 33 -17.35 15.85 58.04
N THR A 34 -18.18 15.63 57.02
CA THR A 34 -18.00 16.15 55.65
C THR A 34 -19.34 16.66 55.11
N TYR A 35 -19.31 17.62 54.18
CA TYR A 35 -20.52 18.03 53.47
C TYR A 35 -20.74 17.13 52.24
N SER A 36 -21.95 16.59 52.11
CA SER A 36 -22.37 15.86 50.90
C SER A 36 -22.60 16.82 49.72
N ALA A 37 -22.52 16.31 48.50
CA ALA A 37 -22.78 17.09 47.28
C ALA A 37 -24.15 17.76 47.33
N ALA A 38 -25.16 17.06 47.87
CA ALA A 38 -26.53 17.57 48.04
C ALA A 38 -26.57 18.78 48.97
N GLN A 39 -25.85 18.72 50.09
CA GLN A 39 -25.81 19.83 51.06
C GLN A 39 -25.05 21.04 50.50
N ILE A 40 -23.97 20.80 49.74
CA ILE A 40 -23.22 21.86 49.06
C ILE A 40 -24.10 22.51 47.98
N ARG A 41 -24.80 21.70 47.17
CA ARG A 41 -25.78 22.17 46.19
C ARG A 41 -26.84 23.06 46.84
N ASP A 42 -27.43 22.60 47.94
CA ASP A 42 -28.49 23.32 48.63
C ASP A 42 -27.97 24.63 49.23
N ALA A 43 -26.75 24.64 49.79
CA ALA A 43 -26.09 25.84 50.29
C ALA A 43 -25.83 26.87 49.17
N ILE A 44 -25.33 26.43 48.01
CA ILE A 44 -25.09 27.31 46.85
C ILE A 44 -26.41 27.93 46.37
N ASN A 45 -27.43 27.10 46.11
CA ASN A 45 -28.72 27.58 45.62
C ASN A 45 -29.40 28.55 46.60
N THR A 46 -29.25 28.31 47.91
CA THR A 46 -29.89 29.13 48.94
C THR A 46 -29.14 30.44 49.18
N GLN A 47 -27.81 30.42 49.24
CA GLN A 47 -27.02 31.59 49.63
C GLN A 47 -26.72 32.51 48.45
N VAL A 48 -26.41 31.95 47.28
CA VAL A 48 -25.87 32.75 46.16
C VAL A 48 -26.52 32.45 44.81
N GLY A 49 -27.40 31.45 44.67
CA GLY A 49 -27.90 30.98 43.37
C GLY A 49 -28.38 32.11 42.45
N THR A 50 -29.38 32.90 42.88
CA THR A 50 -29.91 34.00 42.05
C THR A 50 -28.99 35.22 42.00
N SER A 51 -28.24 35.53 43.07
CA SER A 51 -27.37 36.71 43.13
C SER A 51 -26.11 36.55 42.27
N ALA A 52 -25.52 35.35 42.29
CA ALA A 52 -24.35 34.98 41.50
C ALA A 52 -24.71 34.57 40.07
N GLY A 53 -26.00 34.49 39.73
CA GLY A 53 -26.46 34.06 38.41
C GLY A 53 -26.16 32.59 38.10
N VAL A 54 -26.30 31.70 39.10
CA VAL A 54 -26.00 30.27 38.97
C VAL A 54 -27.13 29.37 39.50
N ALA A 55 -27.16 28.13 39.02
CA ALA A 55 -27.96 27.05 39.57
C ALA A 55 -27.07 25.83 39.81
N ALA A 56 -27.07 25.34 41.06
CA ALA A 56 -26.41 24.11 41.43
C ALA A 56 -27.36 22.91 41.31
N SER A 57 -26.88 21.81 40.75
CA SER A 57 -27.57 20.52 40.64
C SER A 57 -26.61 19.36 40.94
N LEU A 58 -27.11 18.13 40.90
CA LEU A 58 -26.27 16.93 40.91
C LEU A 58 -26.41 16.19 39.58
N ASP A 59 -25.31 15.65 39.07
CA ASP A 59 -25.36 14.76 37.90
C ASP A 59 -25.86 13.35 38.28
N THR A 60 -25.98 12.46 37.28
CA THR A 60 -26.41 11.07 37.47
C THR A 60 -25.46 10.24 38.33
N SER A 61 -24.23 10.70 38.52
CA SER A 61 -23.19 10.07 39.35
C SER A 61 -23.12 10.69 40.75
N GLY A 62 -24.00 11.66 41.06
CA GLY A 62 -24.05 12.34 42.35
C GLY A 62 -23.03 13.47 42.52
N ASN A 63 -22.34 13.90 41.46
CA ASN A 63 -21.38 14.99 41.53
C ASN A 63 -22.07 16.35 41.46
N LEU A 64 -21.48 17.36 42.11
CA LEU A 64 -21.96 18.74 42.08
C LEU A 64 -21.79 19.37 40.69
N VAL A 65 -22.85 19.97 40.15
CA VAL A 65 -22.83 20.74 38.90
C VAL A 65 -23.29 22.15 39.23
N ILE A 66 -22.58 23.16 38.76
CA ILE A 66 -22.92 24.58 38.87
C ILE A 66 -22.99 25.15 37.45
N THR A 67 -24.19 25.62 37.10
CA THR A 67 -24.53 26.10 35.76
C THR A 67 -24.86 27.58 35.84
N SER A 68 -24.40 28.38 34.89
CA SER A 68 -24.87 29.77 34.79
C SER A 68 -26.36 29.79 34.45
N THR A 69 -27.10 30.75 34.99
CA THR A 69 -28.48 31.07 34.60
C THR A 69 -28.54 32.27 33.64
N GLY A 70 -27.37 32.80 33.25
CA GLY A 70 -27.22 33.90 32.31
C GLY A 70 -27.56 33.55 30.86
N THR A 71 -27.46 34.55 29.99
CA THR A 71 -27.61 34.35 28.54
C THR A 71 -26.32 33.76 27.98
N ALA A 72 -26.40 32.61 27.31
CA ALA A 72 -25.24 31.90 26.78
C ALA A 72 -24.34 32.79 25.92
N GLY A 73 -23.02 32.76 26.18
CA GLY A 73 -21.99 33.46 25.41
C GLY A 73 -20.69 33.63 26.19
N LEU A 74 -19.66 34.20 25.56
CA LEU A 74 -18.32 34.37 26.17
C LEU A 74 -18.30 35.27 27.42
N ALA A 75 -19.32 36.13 27.58
CA ALA A 75 -19.52 36.96 28.76
C ALA A 75 -20.25 36.24 29.90
N ASP A 76 -20.81 35.05 29.63
CA ASP A 76 -21.50 34.22 30.60
C ASP A 76 -20.48 33.31 31.29
N THR A 77 -20.14 33.61 32.54
CA THR A 77 -19.08 32.88 33.25
C THR A 77 -19.53 32.40 34.61
N VAL A 78 -19.03 31.24 35.03
CA VAL A 78 -19.09 30.79 36.42
C VAL A 78 -17.67 30.70 36.96
N THR A 79 -17.38 31.50 37.97
CA THR A 79 -16.09 31.56 38.65
C THR A 79 -16.23 31.10 40.09
N LEU A 80 -15.49 30.07 40.50
CA LEU A 80 -15.31 29.64 41.88
C LEU A 80 -13.91 30.02 42.34
N ASN A 81 -13.77 30.78 43.41
CA ASN A 81 -12.46 31.18 43.96
C ASN A 81 -12.54 31.51 45.46
N ASN A 82 -11.48 32.11 45.99
CA ASN A 82 -11.41 32.64 47.36
C ASN A 82 -11.77 31.65 48.47
N PHE A 83 -11.26 30.42 48.36
CA PHE A 83 -11.47 29.36 49.35
C PHE A 83 -10.78 29.72 50.68
N SER A 84 -11.50 29.69 51.80
CA SER A 84 -10.96 30.02 53.14
C SER A 84 -9.89 29.05 53.63
N SER A 85 -9.86 27.85 53.06
CA SER A 85 -8.82 26.84 53.23
C SER A 85 -8.79 25.94 52.00
N GLY A 86 -7.65 25.35 51.65
CA GLY A 86 -7.58 24.42 50.52
C GLY A 86 -7.82 25.07 49.16
N ASN A 87 -8.62 24.40 48.31
CA ASN A 87 -8.90 24.80 46.93
C ASN A 87 -10.15 24.07 46.40
N ALA A 88 -10.47 24.23 45.12
CA ALA A 88 -11.71 23.72 44.51
C ALA A 88 -11.89 22.18 44.62
N SER A 89 -10.82 21.41 44.87
CA SER A 89 -10.91 19.96 45.15
C SER A 89 -11.79 19.60 46.33
N GLN A 90 -11.97 20.50 47.31
CA GLN A 90 -12.85 20.28 48.45
C GLN A 90 -14.33 20.18 48.05
N LEU A 91 -14.70 20.77 46.92
CA LEU A 91 -16.03 20.66 46.32
C LEU A 91 -16.09 19.59 45.22
N GLY A 92 -15.03 18.79 45.07
CA GLY A 92 -14.92 17.74 44.05
C GLY A 92 -14.46 18.24 42.67
N PHE A 93 -13.99 19.48 42.52
CA PHE A 93 -13.39 19.97 41.27
C PHE A 93 -11.91 19.58 41.18
N ALA A 94 -11.25 19.93 40.06
CA ALA A 94 -9.79 19.79 39.94
C ALA A 94 -9.05 20.62 41.02
N THR A 95 -7.82 20.20 41.35
CA THR A 95 -6.95 20.88 42.33
C THR A 95 -6.43 22.22 41.79
N VAL A 96 -7.28 23.24 41.76
CA VAL A 96 -6.97 24.59 41.29
C VAL A 96 -7.49 25.63 42.28
N THR A 97 -6.76 26.75 42.43
CA THR A 97 -7.10 27.85 43.34
C THR A 97 -8.34 28.64 42.90
N SER A 98 -8.63 28.62 41.60
CA SER A 98 -9.84 29.18 40.99
C SER A 98 -10.31 28.31 39.82
N VAL A 99 -11.61 28.08 39.72
CA VAL A 99 -12.25 27.46 38.56
C VAL A 99 -13.04 28.55 37.85
N THR A 100 -12.71 28.87 36.60
CA THR A 100 -13.51 29.79 35.78
C THR A 100 -13.90 29.06 34.50
N ASP A 101 -15.19 29.06 34.20
CA ASP A 101 -15.77 28.43 33.01
C ASP A 101 -16.61 29.47 32.27
N ALA A 102 -16.26 29.74 31.02
CA ALA A 102 -16.95 30.69 30.16
C ALA A 102 -17.84 29.92 29.19
N GLY A 103 -19.11 30.34 29.09
CA GLY A 103 -20.19 29.73 28.33
C GLY A 103 -19.90 29.75 26.84
N THR A 104 -19.11 28.77 26.38
CA THR A 104 -19.00 28.46 24.96
C THR A 104 -19.99 27.35 24.66
N ASP A 105 -21.09 27.71 24.00
CA ASP A 105 -22.08 26.84 23.36
C ASP A 105 -22.41 25.51 24.10
N ALA A 106 -23.43 25.55 24.95
CA ALA A 106 -23.99 24.39 25.64
C ALA A 106 -24.79 23.46 24.70
N THR A 107 -24.21 23.03 23.58
CA THR A 107 -24.80 22.03 22.68
C THR A 107 -24.39 20.59 23.01
N THR A 108 -23.56 20.36 24.03
CA THR A 108 -23.32 19.02 24.58
C THR A 108 -23.36 19.02 26.10
N THR A 109 -24.35 18.30 26.61
CA THR A 109 -24.55 17.89 28.00
C THR A 109 -23.23 17.59 28.73
N GLY A 110 -22.92 18.34 29.79
CA GLY A 110 -22.24 17.82 30.97
C GLY A 110 -20.76 17.43 30.87
N ALA A 111 -19.97 17.96 29.94
CA ALA A 111 -18.52 17.78 30.02
C ALA A 111 -17.85 19.04 30.59
N VAL A 112 -17.39 18.96 31.84
CA VAL A 112 -16.25 19.77 32.24
C VAL A 112 -15.08 19.32 31.38
N ASN A 113 -14.41 20.28 30.74
CA ASN A 113 -13.09 20.08 30.18
C ASN A 113 -12.12 19.83 31.34
N VAL A 114 -12.17 18.64 31.93
CA VAL A 114 -11.08 18.13 32.75
C VAL A 114 -9.91 18.01 31.80
N ALA A 115 -8.78 18.63 32.14
CA ALA A 115 -7.55 18.48 31.38
C ALA A 115 -7.26 16.98 31.22
N LYS A 116 -7.36 16.49 29.99
CA LYS A 116 -7.11 15.08 29.69
C LYS A 116 -5.63 14.78 29.96
N SER A 117 -5.35 13.59 30.47
CA SER A 117 -3.96 13.13 30.52
C SER A 117 -3.40 13.04 29.10
N VAL A 118 -2.07 13.14 28.97
CA VAL A 118 -1.42 13.01 27.66
C VAL A 118 -1.75 11.65 27.03
N ASP A 119 -1.84 10.58 27.82
CA ASP A 119 -2.23 9.25 27.33
C ASP A 119 -3.67 9.19 26.79
N ALA A 120 -4.59 9.89 27.45
CA ALA A 120 -5.97 10.01 26.96
C ALA A 120 -6.01 10.78 25.64
N LEU A 121 -5.26 11.89 25.53
CA LEU A 121 -5.14 12.66 24.28
C LEU A 121 -4.54 11.82 23.16
N VAL A 122 -3.45 11.09 23.43
CA VAL A 122 -2.81 10.19 22.46
C VAL A 122 -3.80 9.14 21.96
N THR A 123 -4.56 8.54 22.86
CA THR A 123 -5.57 7.52 22.51
C THR A 123 -6.65 8.11 21.62
N GLU A 124 -7.19 9.27 21.95
CA GLU A 124 -8.26 9.92 21.18
C GLU A 124 -7.79 10.38 19.80
N ILE A 125 -6.60 10.99 19.71
CA ILE A 125 -6.03 11.44 18.42
C ILE A 125 -5.81 10.24 17.51
N ASN A 126 -5.20 9.17 18.03
CA ASN A 126 -4.91 7.97 17.24
C ASN A 126 -6.17 7.15 16.89
N ALA A 127 -7.23 7.22 17.71
CA ALA A 127 -8.51 6.57 17.42
C ALA A 127 -9.37 7.37 16.43
N ASN A 128 -9.10 8.67 16.25
CA ASN A 128 -9.89 9.52 15.38
C ASN A 128 -9.78 9.08 13.90
N PRO A 129 -10.89 8.64 13.26
CA PRO A 129 -10.85 8.13 11.89
C PRO A 129 -10.33 9.13 10.84
N ALA A 130 -10.52 10.44 11.07
CA ALA A 130 -10.08 11.48 10.14
C ALA A 130 -8.58 11.80 10.28
N LEU A 131 -7.98 11.52 11.45
CA LEU A 131 -6.60 11.88 11.77
C LEU A 131 -5.65 10.67 11.71
N LYS A 132 -6.12 9.46 12.03
CA LYS A 132 -5.29 8.27 12.22
C LYS A 132 -4.42 7.88 11.03
N SER A 133 -4.78 8.29 9.81
CA SER A 133 -4.01 8.04 8.59
C SER A 133 -3.07 9.17 8.21
N ALA A 134 -3.24 10.37 8.80
CA ALA A 134 -2.47 11.56 8.49
C ALA A 134 -1.43 11.87 9.57
N ILE A 135 -1.71 11.56 10.83
CA ILE A 135 -0.84 11.85 11.98
C ILE A 135 -0.78 10.68 12.95
N ARG A 136 0.28 10.66 13.76
CA ARG A 136 0.42 9.79 14.93
C ARG A 136 0.74 10.62 16.16
N ALA A 137 -0.03 10.42 17.22
CA ALA A 137 0.28 10.97 18.53
C ALA A 137 1.06 9.96 19.39
N SER A 138 1.98 10.44 20.21
CA SER A 138 2.63 9.65 21.27
C SER A 138 2.88 10.48 22.52
N ASN A 139 3.03 9.80 23.66
CA ASN A 139 3.43 10.40 24.92
C ASN A 139 4.95 10.28 25.06
N ASP A 140 5.65 11.42 25.04
CA ASP A 140 7.09 11.52 25.26
C ASP A 140 7.34 12.16 26.63
N ASN A 141 7.41 11.32 27.67
CA ASN A 141 7.65 11.72 29.06
C ASN A 141 6.70 12.82 29.58
N GLY A 142 5.41 12.68 29.31
CA GLY A 142 4.37 13.65 29.72
C GLY A 142 4.17 14.78 28.72
N LYS A 143 4.84 14.77 27.57
CA LYS A 143 4.60 15.70 26.45
C LYS A 143 3.87 14.98 25.32
N LEU A 144 2.88 15.64 24.75
CA LEU A 144 2.23 15.16 23.54
C LEU A 144 3.14 15.42 22.34
N ARG A 145 3.57 14.36 21.68
CA ARG A 145 4.30 14.42 20.41
C ARG A 145 3.34 14.09 19.28
N ILE A 146 3.31 14.93 18.25
CA ILE A 146 2.58 14.68 17.01
C ILE A 146 3.59 14.46 15.90
N GLU A 147 3.45 13.35 15.19
CA GLU A 147 4.23 13.00 14.01
C GLU A 147 3.35 13.07 12.78
N ASN A 148 3.80 13.81 11.77
CA ASN A 148 3.13 13.90 10.49
C ASN A 148 3.46 12.67 9.64
N LEU A 149 2.46 11.86 9.32
CA LEU A 149 2.59 10.70 8.46
C LEU A 149 2.28 11.02 6.99
N SER A 150 1.58 12.13 6.74
CA SER A 150 1.24 12.62 5.40
C SER A 150 2.48 13.17 4.69
N THR A 151 2.46 13.13 3.36
CA THR A 151 3.43 13.81 2.49
C THR A 151 3.21 15.32 2.45
N SER A 152 2.02 15.80 2.81
CA SER A 152 1.72 17.23 2.89
C SER A 152 2.16 17.83 4.22
N GLU A 153 2.33 19.14 4.25
CA GLU A 153 2.58 19.86 5.49
C GLU A 153 1.35 19.79 6.42
N LEU A 154 1.60 19.59 7.72
CA LEU A 154 0.59 19.63 8.76
C LEU A 154 0.66 20.98 9.47
N ASN A 155 -0.45 21.71 9.48
CA ASN A 155 -0.58 22.99 10.17
C ASN A 155 -1.37 22.82 11.47
N ILE A 156 -0.77 23.19 12.60
CA ILE A 156 -1.35 23.05 13.94
C ILE A 156 -1.54 24.45 14.54
N GLY A 157 -2.79 24.86 14.72
CA GLY A 157 -3.14 26.13 15.36
C GLY A 157 -3.18 26.04 16.89
N GLY A 158 -3.15 27.19 17.57
CA GLY A 158 -3.27 27.23 19.03
C GLY A 158 -1.96 26.98 19.79
N ILE A 159 -0.83 26.92 19.08
CA ILE A 159 0.49 26.59 19.62
C ILE A 159 1.34 27.86 19.72
N SER A 160 1.96 28.10 20.88
CA SER A 160 2.88 29.22 21.09
C SER A 160 4.18 29.05 20.29
N THR A 161 5.00 30.11 20.21
CA THR A 161 6.34 30.05 19.60
C THR A 161 7.31 29.13 20.37
N THR A 162 6.97 28.74 21.59
CA THR A 162 7.73 27.80 22.42
C THR A 162 7.21 26.37 22.34
N GLY A 163 6.16 26.12 21.53
CA GLY A 163 5.59 24.79 21.32
C GLY A 163 4.51 24.38 22.33
N GLU A 164 3.98 25.32 23.11
CA GLU A 164 2.95 25.06 24.12
C GLU A 164 1.54 25.30 23.55
N ALA A 165 0.63 24.36 23.79
CA ALA A 165 -0.78 24.52 23.41
C ALA A 165 -1.47 25.52 24.37
N THR A 166 -1.53 26.78 23.94
CA THR A 166 -2.00 27.93 24.75
C THR A 166 -3.25 28.58 24.20
N GLY A 167 -3.74 28.14 23.04
CA GLY A 167 -4.81 28.82 22.31
C GLY A 167 -4.33 30.11 21.62
N ALA A 168 -3.02 30.32 21.50
CA ALA A 168 -2.45 31.45 20.78
C ALA A 168 -2.89 31.45 19.29
N ALA A 169 -3.02 32.63 18.69
CA ALA A 169 -3.40 32.79 17.28
C ALA A 169 -2.31 32.32 16.28
N ASN A 170 -1.26 31.68 16.77
CA ASN A 170 -0.14 31.19 15.98
C ASN A 170 -0.43 29.79 15.43
N THR A 171 0.15 29.51 14.27
CA THR A 171 0.18 28.20 13.63
C THR A 171 1.61 27.69 13.58
N VAL A 172 1.83 26.45 13.98
CA VAL A 172 3.10 25.73 13.80
C VAL A 172 2.94 24.75 12.65
N SER A 173 3.89 24.77 11.72
CA SER A 173 3.92 23.88 10.57
C SER A 173 4.90 22.74 10.81
N VAL A 174 4.44 21.52 10.57
CA VAL A 174 5.26 20.30 10.57
C VAL A 174 5.38 19.83 9.13
N ASN A 175 6.62 19.78 8.63
CA ASN A 175 6.89 19.32 7.27
C ASN A 175 6.27 17.94 7.00
N GLY A 176 5.96 17.70 5.72
CA GLY A 176 5.51 16.38 5.28
C GLY A 176 6.59 15.32 5.41
N ASN A 177 6.17 14.06 5.37
CA ASN A 177 7.04 12.89 5.48
C ASN A 177 7.97 12.76 4.26
N ASP A 178 9.22 13.17 4.43
CA ASP A 178 10.24 13.13 3.37
C ASP A 178 10.59 11.70 2.93
N VAL A 179 10.45 10.70 3.80
CA VAL A 179 10.68 9.29 3.44
C VAL A 179 9.66 8.85 2.40
N ARG A 180 8.37 9.14 2.60
CA ARG A 180 7.32 8.84 1.62
C ARG A 180 7.54 9.58 0.29
N LYS A 181 7.90 10.87 0.34
CA LYS A 181 8.24 11.64 -0.87
C LYS A 181 9.42 11.04 -1.63
N ASN A 182 10.45 10.59 -0.92
CA ASN A 182 11.61 9.95 -1.56
C ASN A 182 11.24 8.58 -2.15
N LEU A 183 10.35 7.82 -1.52
CA LEU A 183 9.84 6.56 -2.07
C LEU A 183 9.01 6.78 -3.34
N VAL A 184 8.25 7.87 -3.46
CA VAL A 184 7.56 8.24 -4.71
C VAL A 184 8.56 8.43 -5.86
N LYS A 185 9.67 9.12 -5.60
CA LYS A 185 10.74 9.31 -6.60
C LYS A 185 11.34 7.96 -7.02
N GLN A 186 11.72 7.12 -6.05
CA GLN A 186 12.26 5.79 -6.34
C GLN A 186 11.28 4.90 -7.10
N PHE A 187 9.99 4.96 -6.76
CA PHE A 187 8.94 4.25 -7.48
C PHE A 187 8.88 4.67 -8.95
N ASN A 188 8.90 5.98 -9.22
CA ASN A 188 8.89 6.49 -10.60
C ASN A 188 10.18 6.15 -11.36
N GLU A 189 11.34 6.20 -10.70
CA GLU A 189 12.61 5.77 -11.30
C GLU A 189 12.59 4.29 -11.70
N LEU A 190 12.10 3.41 -10.82
CA LEU A 190 11.96 1.98 -11.11
C LEU A 190 10.90 1.70 -12.19
N ARG A 191 9.79 2.45 -12.18
CA ARG A 191 8.77 2.42 -13.24
C ARG A 191 9.36 2.78 -14.59
N ASP A 192 10.23 3.79 -14.65
CA ASP A 192 10.87 4.20 -15.90
C ASP A 192 11.98 3.21 -16.32
N GLN A 193 12.67 2.59 -15.36
CA GLN A 193 13.62 1.50 -15.64
C GLN A 193 12.93 0.26 -16.20
N LEU A 194 11.72 -0.07 -15.74
CA LEU A 194 10.90 -1.15 -16.29
C LEU A 194 10.67 -0.95 -17.79
N ASP A 195 10.30 0.27 -18.20
CA ASP A 195 10.13 0.59 -19.62
C ASP A 195 11.47 0.47 -20.35
N LYS A 196 12.55 1.07 -19.86
CA LYS A 196 13.87 0.97 -20.50
C LYS A 196 14.30 -0.49 -20.70
N PHE A 197 14.09 -1.34 -19.70
CA PHE A 197 14.38 -2.76 -19.82
C PHE A 197 13.53 -3.44 -20.90
N ALA A 198 12.24 -3.11 -20.97
CA ALA A 198 11.37 -3.60 -22.03
C ALA A 198 11.75 -3.05 -23.42
N ASP A 199 12.28 -1.83 -23.53
CA ASP A 199 12.79 -1.25 -24.79
C ASP A 199 14.08 -1.95 -25.27
N ASP A 200 14.98 -2.26 -24.34
CA ASP A 200 16.29 -2.85 -24.64
C ASP A 200 16.19 -4.36 -24.99
N ALA A 201 15.09 -5.02 -24.66
CA ALA A 201 14.84 -6.46 -24.85
C ALA A 201 14.57 -6.85 -26.32
N SER A 202 15.47 -6.48 -27.24
CA SER A 202 15.38 -6.80 -28.66
C SER A 202 16.35 -7.91 -29.08
N PHE A 203 15.94 -8.72 -30.06
CA PHE A 203 16.80 -9.70 -30.72
C PHE A 203 16.65 -9.56 -32.23
N ASN A 204 17.77 -9.30 -32.93
CA ASN A 204 17.80 -9.07 -34.38
C ASN A 204 16.76 -8.05 -34.87
N GLY A 205 16.50 -6.99 -34.09
CA GLY A 205 15.54 -5.94 -34.43
C GLY A 205 14.08 -6.26 -34.14
N ILE A 206 13.78 -7.39 -33.47
CA ILE A 206 12.44 -7.75 -33.03
C ILE A 206 12.39 -7.63 -31.50
N ASN A 207 11.45 -6.87 -30.98
CA ASN A 207 11.18 -6.72 -29.55
C ASN A 207 9.78 -7.25 -29.21
N LEU A 208 9.72 -8.51 -28.75
CA LEU A 208 8.47 -9.17 -28.37
C LEU A 208 7.79 -8.52 -27.15
N LEU A 209 8.54 -7.78 -26.33
CA LEU A 209 7.98 -7.01 -25.22
C LEU A 209 7.37 -5.69 -25.70
N ARG A 210 7.79 -5.14 -26.83
CA ARG A 210 7.20 -3.93 -27.43
C ARG A 210 6.08 -4.20 -28.42
N GLY A 211 5.58 -5.44 -28.42
CA GLY A 211 4.47 -5.85 -29.26
C GLY A 211 4.90 -6.20 -30.68
N ASP A 212 6.20 -6.32 -30.97
CA ASP A 212 6.63 -6.82 -32.27
C ASP A 212 6.22 -8.28 -32.44
N LYS A 213 5.99 -8.65 -33.71
CA LYS A 213 5.55 -9.99 -34.07
C LYS A 213 6.69 -10.77 -34.69
N LEU A 214 7.04 -11.90 -34.07
CA LEU A 214 7.92 -12.90 -34.67
C LEU A 214 7.08 -13.96 -35.38
N LYS A 215 7.09 -13.93 -36.71
CA LYS A 215 6.50 -14.98 -37.54
C LYS A 215 7.53 -16.07 -37.80
N LEU A 216 7.29 -17.28 -37.30
CA LEU A 216 8.10 -18.46 -37.59
C LEU A 216 7.40 -19.33 -38.63
N THR A 217 8.17 -19.79 -39.61
CA THR A 217 7.67 -20.67 -40.67
C THR A 217 8.31 -22.05 -40.51
N PHE A 218 7.49 -23.10 -40.53
CA PHE A 218 7.93 -24.48 -40.26
C PHE A 218 8.07 -25.34 -41.52
N ASN A 219 7.72 -24.82 -42.69
CA ASN A 219 7.82 -25.54 -43.95
C ASN A 219 8.23 -24.61 -45.10
N GLU A 220 8.82 -25.19 -46.15
CA GLU A 220 9.35 -24.45 -47.28
C GLU A 220 8.29 -23.65 -48.04
N THR A 221 7.03 -24.12 -48.02
CA THR A 221 5.92 -23.48 -48.72
C THR A 221 5.26 -22.34 -47.95
N GLY A 222 5.66 -22.09 -46.70
CA GLY A 222 5.11 -20.99 -45.90
C GLY A 222 3.70 -21.19 -45.36
N THR A 223 3.09 -22.38 -45.56
CA THR A 223 1.70 -22.65 -45.15
C THR A 223 1.58 -23.03 -43.67
N SER A 224 2.67 -23.46 -43.03
CA SER A 224 2.70 -23.81 -41.60
C SER A 224 3.50 -22.77 -40.84
N THR A 225 2.83 -21.93 -40.06
CA THR A 225 3.45 -20.80 -39.36
C THR A 225 2.93 -20.64 -37.94
N ILE A 226 3.73 -20.02 -37.07
CA ILE A 226 3.31 -19.51 -35.77
C ILE A 226 3.66 -18.02 -35.68
N ASP A 227 2.74 -17.22 -35.17
CA ASP A 227 2.96 -15.81 -34.87
C ASP A 227 3.12 -15.65 -33.36
N ILE A 228 4.33 -15.30 -32.92
CA ILE A 228 4.66 -15.07 -31.51
C ILE A 228 4.64 -13.56 -31.26
N GLN A 229 3.81 -13.12 -30.33
CA GLN A 229 3.61 -11.71 -29.99
C GLN A 229 3.06 -11.61 -28.56
N ALA A 230 3.37 -10.52 -27.85
CA ALA A 230 2.69 -10.21 -26.59
C ALA A 230 1.23 -9.83 -26.84
N LYS A 231 0.33 -10.38 -26.02
CA LYS A 231 -1.12 -10.21 -26.17
C LYS A 231 -1.77 -9.99 -24.82
N ASP A 232 -2.85 -9.22 -24.79
CA ASP A 232 -3.70 -9.11 -23.62
C ASP A 232 -4.62 -10.34 -23.47
N GLU A 233 -5.48 -10.30 -22.45
CA GLU A 233 -6.45 -11.35 -22.13
C GLU A 233 -7.49 -11.56 -23.25
N ASP A 234 -7.75 -10.52 -24.06
CA ASP A 234 -8.66 -10.55 -25.21
C ASP A 234 -7.94 -11.02 -26.50
N GLY A 235 -6.63 -11.28 -26.44
CA GLY A 235 -5.81 -11.70 -27.57
C GLY A 235 -5.35 -10.55 -28.48
N THR A 236 -5.56 -9.30 -28.07
CA THR A 236 -5.10 -8.12 -28.79
C THR A 236 -3.60 -7.92 -28.57
N PRO A 237 -2.81 -7.58 -29.60
CA PRO A 237 -1.41 -7.26 -29.43
C PRO A 237 -1.18 -6.10 -28.47
N ILE A 238 -0.27 -6.27 -27.52
CA ILE A 238 0.11 -5.21 -26.57
C ILE A 238 1.62 -5.10 -26.46
N ALA A 239 2.09 -3.89 -26.13
CA ALA A 239 3.42 -3.70 -25.57
C ALA A 239 3.37 -3.91 -24.06
N ILE A 240 4.37 -4.53 -23.48
CA ILE A 240 4.63 -4.62 -22.04
C ILE A 240 5.38 -3.36 -21.62
N ASN A 241 4.67 -2.45 -20.96
CA ASN A 241 5.22 -1.21 -20.43
C ASN A 241 4.42 -0.79 -19.19
N ASN A 242 4.86 0.27 -18.51
CA ASN A 242 4.19 0.77 -17.33
C ASN A 242 2.71 1.13 -17.57
N SER A 243 2.35 1.60 -18.76
CA SER A 243 0.97 2.00 -19.09
C SER A 243 0.06 0.78 -19.24
N THR A 244 0.46 -0.27 -19.96
CA THR A 244 -0.35 -1.48 -20.17
C THR A 244 -0.42 -2.36 -18.93
N LEU A 245 0.61 -2.29 -18.08
CA LEU A 245 0.63 -2.90 -16.75
C LEU A 245 -0.17 -2.09 -15.71
N GLY A 246 -0.63 -0.88 -16.04
CA GLY A 246 -1.42 -0.01 -15.14
C GLY A 246 -0.58 0.72 -14.09
N ILE A 247 0.75 0.64 -14.17
CA ILE A 247 1.70 1.27 -13.26
C ILE A 247 1.87 2.74 -13.66
N ALA A 248 0.88 3.55 -13.31
CA ALA A 248 0.89 4.99 -13.58
C ALA A 248 1.97 5.73 -12.78
N PHE A 249 2.40 6.88 -13.29
CA PHE A 249 3.28 7.80 -12.56
C PHE A 249 2.67 8.17 -11.21
N ALA A 250 3.47 8.13 -10.14
CA ALA A 250 3.03 8.46 -8.79
C ALA A 250 3.39 9.90 -8.43
N VAL A 251 2.48 10.59 -7.74
CA VAL A 251 2.72 11.89 -7.11
C VAL A 251 2.71 11.74 -5.59
N ASP A 252 3.19 12.75 -4.86
CA ASP A 252 3.26 12.72 -3.39
C ASP A 252 1.91 12.33 -2.75
N SER A 253 0.80 12.86 -3.27
CA SER A 253 -0.54 12.56 -2.76
C SER A 253 -0.95 11.09 -2.90
N ASP A 254 -0.29 10.31 -3.76
CA ASP A 254 -0.56 8.87 -3.94
C ASP A 254 0.07 8.03 -2.83
N PHE A 255 1.10 8.54 -2.13
CA PHE A 255 1.80 7.84 -1.04
C PHE A 255 1.41 8.41 0.33
N ASP A 256 0.37 9.25 0.35
CA ASP A 256 0.00 10.07 1.50
C ASP A 256 -0.60 9.27 2.67
N SER A 257 -1.17 8.10 2.40
CA SER A 257 -1.74 7.22 3.42
C SER A 257 -1.48 5.76 3.10
N ASP A 258 -1.59 4.89 4.11
CA ASP A 258 -1.40 3.45 3.95
C ASP A 258 -2.44 2.84 3.01
N ALA A 259 -3.69 3.30 3.06
CA ALA A 259 -4.74 2.84 2.15
C ALA A 259 -4.41 3.13 0.67
N LYS A 260 -3.75 4.27 0.37
CA LYS A 260 -3.32 4.57 -1.00
C LYS A 260 -2.10 3.75 -1.41
N LEU A 261 -1.18 3.48 -0.48
CA LEU A 261 -0.07 2.55 -0.71
C LEU A 261 -0.56 1.13 -1.01
N ASP A 262 -1.56 0.64 -0.27
CA ASP A 262 -2.17 -0.67 -0.51
C ASP A 262 -2.81 -0.73 -1.90
N ALA A 263 -3.51 0.33 -2.32
CA ALA A 263 -4.06 0.42 -3.67
C ALA A 263 -2.97 0.38 -4.76
N LYS A 264 -1.81 1.04 -4.55
CA LYS A 264 -0.66 0.94 -5.47
C LYS A 264 -0.05 -0.47 -5.47
N LEU A 265 0.01 -1.11 -4.30
CA LEU A 265 0.49 -2.49 -4.19
C LEU A 265 -0.40 -3.46 -4.97
N ASP A 266 -1.72 -3.27 -4.94
CA ASP A 266 -2.65 -4.10 -5.70
C ASP A 266 -2.46 -3.95 -7.21
N VAL A 267 -2.25 -2.72 -7.71
CA VAL A 267 -1.88 -2.48 -9.12
C VAL A 267 -0.58 -3.23 -9.50
N LEU A 268 0.42 -3.25 -8.62
CA LEU A 268 1.66 -3.99 -8.86
C LEU A 268 1.42 -5.51 -8.88
N LYS A 269 0.53 -6.05 -8.04
CA LYS A 269 0.14 -7.47 -8.06
C LYS A 269 -0.54 -7.84 -9.36
N ASP A 270 -1.45 -6.99 -9.85
CA ASP A 270 -2.15 -7.19 -11.11
C ASP A 270 -1.17 -7.15 -12.31
N GLY A 271 -0.27 -6.17 -12.32
CA GLY A 271 0.80 -6.07 -13.31
C GLY A 271 1.71 -7.31 -13.31
N LEU A 272 2.07 -7.83 -12.13
CA LEU A 272 2.82 -9.08 -12.00
C LEU A 272 2.02 -10.29 -12.53
N GLY A 273 0.71 -10.33 -12.29
CA GLY A 273 -0.19 -11.33 -12.87
C GLY A 273 -0.14 -11.34 -14.39
N LYS A 274 -0.28 -10.17 -15.02
CA LYS A 274 -0.16 -9.99 -16.48
C LYS A 274 1.18 -10.48 -17.03
N LEU A 275 2.30 -10.13 -16.37
CA LEU A 275 3.63 -10.59 -16.77
C LEU A 275 3.78 -12.12 -16.70
N ARG A 276 3.21 -12.76 -15.68
CA ARG A 276 3.22 -14.23 -15.55
C ARG A 276 2.40 -14.91 -16.64
N SER A 277 1.23 -14.37 -16.96
CA SER A 277 0.41 -14.86 -18.07
C SER A 277 1.15 -14.77 -19.40
N GLN A 278 1.82 -13.65 -19.66
CA GLN A 278 2.62 -13.46 -20.87
C GLN A 278 3.82 -14.41 -20.93
N ALA A 279 4.53 -14.59 -19.82
CA ALA A 279 5.65 -15.53 -19.73
C ALA A 279 5.20 -16.98 -19.98
N SER A 280 4.03 -17.38 -19.46
CA SER A 280 3.43 -18.69 -19.71
C SER A 280 3.11 -18.91 -21.19
N SER A 281 2.52 -17.90 -21.85
CA SER A 281 2.23 -17.94 -23.29
C SER A 281 3.50 -18.10 -24.13
N PHE A 282 4.56 -17.30 -23.84
CA PHE A 282 5.85 -17.46 -24.49
C PHE A 282 6.51 -18.81 -24.21
N GLY A 283 6.36 -19.36 -23.00
CA GLY A 283 6.80 -20.71 -22.66
C GLY A 283 6.14 -21.79 -23.51
N SER A 284 4.82 -21.71 -23.71
CA SER A 284 4.08 -22.63 -24.58
C SER A 284 4.53 -22.52 -26.04
N ASN A 285 4.70 -21.30 -26.55
CA ASN A 285 5.22 -21.06 -27.89
C ASN A 285 6.63 -21.65 -28.07
N LEU A 286 7.51 -21.50 -27.08
CA LEU A 286 8.84 -22.10 -27.10
C LEU A 286 8.78 -23.62 -27.18
N SER A 287 7.92 -24.28 -26.40
CA SER A 287 7.73 -25.73 -26.47
C SER A 287 7.24 -26.18 -27.85
N ILE A 288 6.33 -25.43 -28.48
CA ILE A 288 5.88 -25.71 -29.86
C ILE A 288 7.06 -25.62 -30.83
N VAL A 289 7.85 -24.55 -30.75
CA VAL A 289 9.02 -24.34 -31.62
C VAL A 289 10.06 -25.45 -31.44
N GLN A 290 10.34 -25.86 -30.21
CA GLN A 290 11.27 -26.96 -29.90
C GLN A 290 10.78 -28.28 -30.51
N ASN A 291 9.52 -28.65 -30.25
CA ASN A 291 8.94 -29.87 -30.80
C ASN A 291 8.97 -29.90 -32.34
N ARG A 292 8.66 -28.77 -32.99
CA ARG A 292 8.74 -28.65 -34.46
C ARG A 292 10.16 -28.73 -34.98
N THR A 293 11.12 -28.15 -34.26
CA THR A 293 12.55 -28.23 -34.60
C THR A 293 13.02 -29.68 -34.56
N ASP A 294 12.68 -30.42 -33.51
CA ASP A 294 13.10 -31.81 -33.36
C ASP A 294 12.42 -32.74 -34.37
N PHE A 295 11.12 -32.54 -34.64
CA PHE A 295 10.42 -33.26 -35.70
C PHE A 295 11.09 -33.03 -37.06
N THR A 296 11.41 -31.77 -37.38
CA THR A 296 12.02 -31.42 -38.67
C THR A 296 13.41 -32.03 -38.81
N LYS A 297 14.23 -31.99 -37.74
CA LYS A 297 15.54 -32.66 -37.73
C LYS A 297 15.43 -34.16 -37.97
N LYS A 298 14.47 -34.83 -37.30
CA LYS A 298 14.23 -36.27 -37.50
C LYS A 298 13.77 -36.57 -38.92
N MET A 299 12.85 -35.75 -39.46
CA MET A 299 12.38 -35.87 -40.84
C MET A 299 13.53 -35.73 -41.84
N ILE A 300 14.39 -34.72 -41.67
CA ILE A 300 15.58 -34.53 -42.51
C ILE A 300 16.48 -35.78 -42.48
N ASN A 301 16.83 -36.30 -41.30
CA ASN A 301 17.68 -37.49 -41.19
C ASN A 301 17.05 -38.73 -41.85
N THR A 302 15.73 -38.92 -41.70
CA THR A 302 15.02 -40.03 -42.35
C THR A 302 14.99 -39.88 -43.87
N LEU A 303 14.74 -38.67 -44.38
CA LEU A 303 14.74 -38.40 -45.82
C LEU A 303 16.15 -38.52 -46.42
N GLU A 304 17.18 -38.07 -45.72
CA GLU A 304 18.58 -38.23 -46.13
C GLU A 304 18.95 -39.71 -46.23
N THR A 305 18.59 -40.52 -45.24
CA THR A 305 18.80 -41.97 -45.27
C THR A 305 18.00 -42.64 -46.39
N GLY A 306 16.74 -42.24 -46.59
CA GLY A 306 15.89 -42.78 -47.66
C GLY A 306 16.43 -42.43 -49.06
N ALA A 307 16.88 -41.19 -49.25
CA ALA A 307 17.52 -40.75 -50.49
C ALA A 307 18.83 -41.50 -50.73
N ALA A 308 19.64 -41.70 -49.69
CA ALA A 308 20.85 -42.51 -49.77
C ALA A 308 20.53 -43.93 -50.22
N ASN A 309 19.55 -44.61 -49.62
CA ASN A 309 19.17 -45.97 -50.02
C ASN A 309 18.64 -46.08 -51.47
N LEU A 310 18.02 -45.03 -52.00
CA LEU A 310 17.52 -45.03 -53.39
C LEU A 310 18.59 -44.69 -54.43
N THR A 311 19.68 -44.04 -54.01
CA THR A 311 20.70 -43.51 -54.93
C THR A 311 22.05 -44.19 -54.80
N LEU A 312 22.38 -44.74 -53.62
CA LEU A 312 23.59 -45.52 -53.43
C LEU A 312 23.39 -46.90 -54.06
N ALA A 313 24.29 -47.25 -54.97
CA ALA A 313 24.39 -48.60 -55.48
C ALA A 313 24.97 -49.54 -54.41
N ASP A 314 24.49 -50.78 -54.37
CA ASP A 314 25.11 -51.81 -53.52
C ASP A 314 26.48 -52.16 -54.10
N THR A 315 27.53 -51.78 -53.36
CA THR A 315 28.91 -51.99 -53.80
C THR A 315 29.25 -53.46 -54.02
N ASN A 316 28.57 -54.39 -53.34
CA ASN A 316 28.79 -55.83 -53.53
C ASN A 316 28.15 -56.32 -54.84
N GLU A 317 26.94 -55.85 -55.17
CA GLU A 317 26.27 -56.22 -56.41
C GLU A 317 26.96 -55.59 -57.62
N GLU A 318 27.34 -54.31 -57.53
CA GLU A 318 28.14 -53.64 -58.56
C GLU A 318 29.51 -54.32 -58.72
N ALA A 319 30.17 -54.74 -57.64
CA ALA A 319 31.43 -55.48 -57.73
C ALA A 319 31.27 -56.86 -58.39
N ALA A 320 30.19 -57.59 -58.08
CA ALA A 320 29.89 -58.87 -58.71
C ALA A 320 29.56 -58.70 -60.21
N ASN A 321 28.76 -57.69 -60.57
CA ASN A 321 28.47 -57.35 -61.96
C ASN A 321 29.72 -56.91 -62.73
N LEU A 322 30.60 -56.12 -62.11
CA LEU A 322 31.88 -55.73 -62.68
C LEU A 322 32.77 -56.95 -62.93
N LEU A 323 32.86 -57.88 -61.97
CA LEU A 323 33.62 -59.12 -62.11
C LEU A 323 33.05 -60.01 -63.22
N ALA A 324 31.72 -60.15 -63.28
CA ALA A 324 31.04 -60.89 -64.34
C ALA A 324 31.27 -60.25 -65.72
N LEU A 325 31.25 -58.91 -65.80
CA LEU A 325 31.52 -58.15 -67.03
C LEU A 325 32.98 -58.33 -67.48
N GLN A 326 33.94 -58.21 -66.57
CA GLN A 326 35.36 -58.47 -66.86
C GLN A 326 35.56 -59.91 -67.36
N THR A 327 34.89 -60.89 -66.75
CA THR A 327 34.92 -62.29 -67.19
C THR A 327 34.31 -62.44 -68.59
N ARG A 328 33.16 -61.80 -68.87
CA ARG A 328 32.55 -61.77 -70.21
C ARG A 328 33.43 -61.10 -71.25
N GLN A 329 34.12 -60.02 -70.90
CA GLN A 329 35.04 -59.32 -71.81
C GLN A 329 36.27 -60.18 -72.11
N GLN A 330 36.84 -60.85 -71.10
CA GLN A 330 37.91 -61.83 -71.31
C GLN A 330 37.47 -62.97 -72.22
N LEU A 331 36.29 -63.56 -71.99
CA LEU A 331 35.71 -64.60 -72.84
C LEU A 331 35.40 -64.10 -74.26
N SER A 332 34.95 -62.85 -74.42
CA SER A 332 34.70 -62.25 -75.73
C SER A 332 36.00 -61.99 -76.48
N SER A 333 37.05 -61.56 -75.78
CA SER A 333 38.38 -61.37 -76.36
C SER A 333 39.03 -62.70 -76.76
N THR A 334 38.88 -63.76 -75.95
CA THR A 334 39.37 -65.10 -76.31
C THR A 334 38.56 -65.68 -77.45
N ALA A 335 37.23 -65.55 -77.44
CA ALA A 335 36.37 -65.98 -78.54
C ALA A 335 36.69 -65.24 -79.85
N LEU A 336 36.95 -63.93 -79.81
CA LEU A 336 37.38 -63.15 -80.98
C LEU A 336 38.77 -63.57 -81.47
N SER A 337 39.71 -63.81 -80.56
CA SER A 337 41.03 -64.34 -80.90
C SER A 337 40.92 -65.72 -81.56
N MET A 338 40.07 -66.60 -81.03
CA MET A 338 39.79 -67.91 -81.61
C MET A 338 39.07 -67.83 -82.96
N ALA A 339 38.12 -66.90 -83.13
CA ALA A 339 37.46 -66.66 -84.42
C ALA A 339 38.45 -66.13 -85.47
N SER A 340 39.30 -65.16 -85.10
CA SER A 340 40.36 -64.66 -85.98
C SER A 340 41.40 -65.73 -86.33
N GLN A 341 41.73 -66.62 -85.39
CA GLN A 341 42.60 -67.79 -85.66
C GLN A 341 41.93 -68.81 -86.57
N ALA A 342 40.62 -69.05 -86.40
CA ALA A 342 39.84 -69.93 -87.26
C ALA A 342 39.74 -69.37 -88.70
N ASP A 343 39.46 -68.07 -88.85
CA ASP A 343 39.44 -67.39 -90.16
C ASP A 343 40.81 -67.41 -90.85
N GLN A 344 41.92 -67.24 -90.09
CA GLN A 344 43.28 -67.39 -90.62
C GLN A 344 43.65 -68.84 -90.98
N ALA A 345 43.14 -69.83 -90.24
CA ALA A 345 43.33 -71.24 -90.56
C ALA A 345 42.59 -71.64 -91.85
N VAL A 346 41.41 -71.07 -92.11
CA VAL A 346 40.68 -71.21 -93.38
C VAL A 346 41.46 -70.56 -94.54
N LEU A 347 42.05 -69.39 -94.33
CA LEU A 347 42.91 -68.70 -95.32
C LEU A 347 44.23 -69.44 -95.64
N ARG A 348 44.71 -70.30 -94.75
CA ARG A 348 45.89 -71.18 -94.98
C ARG A 348 45.57 -72.43 -95.81
N LEU A 349 44.29 -72.77 -95.98
CA LEU A 349 43.83 -73.95 -96.70
C LEU A 349 43.66 -73.71 -98.22
N PHE A 350 43.71 -72.45 -98.65
CA PHE A 350 43.72 -72.01 -100.05
C PHE A 350 45.10 -71.44 -100.41
#